data_AF-A0A2L0PQN2-F1
#
_entry.id   AF-A0A2L0PQN2-F1
#
_cell.length_a   1.000
_cell.length_b   1.000
_cell.length_c   1.000
_cell.angle_alpha   90.00
_cell.angle_beta   90.00
_cell.angle_gamma   90.00
#
_symmetry.space_group_name_H-M   'P 1'
#
loop_
_entity.id
_entity.type
_entity.pdbx_description
1 polymer ?
#
loop_
_entity_poly.entity_id
_entity_poly.type
_entity_poly.pdbx_seq_one_letter_code
_entity_poly.pdbx_strand_id
1 'polypeptide(L)'
;MKKLIVGILLLVSMQIVFAARALPPTMDIAVLKASQGKEVVLSPDGFSWLKFFTLGWLDRSKEFEMSTAVKVRDESNRFITYGRLSQHQGKLVAVKRDPYNYINEIWILTDREREQFRQIAKQREANHK
;
A
#
# COMPACT_ATOMS: atom_id res chain seq x y z
N MET A 1 40.55 8.39 25.52
CA MET A 1 39.21 7.80 25.77
C MET A 1 38.05 8.73 25.42
N LYS A 2 38.08 10.05 25.70
CA LYS A 2 36.99 10.99 25.31
C LYS A 2 36.65 11.02 23.81
N LYS A 3 37.64 10.89 22.91
CA LYS A 3 37.43 10.90 21.45
C LYS A 3 36.67 9.66 20.91
N LEU A 4 36.77 8.52 21.61
CA LEU A 4 36.06 7.28 21.25
C LEU A 4 34.56 7.37 21.59
N ILE A 5 34.21 8.08 22.66
CA ILE A 5 32.82 8.26 23.10
C ILE A 5 32.05 9.14 22.11
N VAL A 6 32.69 10.19 21.57
CA VAL A 6 32.07 11.07 20.56
C VAL A 6 31.79 10.32 19.27
N GLY A 7 32.70 9.43 18.84
CA GLY A 7 32.51 8.61 17.64
C GLY A 7 31.36 7.60 17.76
N ILE A 8 31.20 6.98 18.94
CA ILE A 8 30.09 6.05 19.20
C ILE A 8 28.75 6.79 19.27
N LEU A 9 28.71 7.99 19.85
CA LEU A 9 27.48 8.81 19.92
C LEU A 9 26.98 9.23 18.52
N LEU A 10 27.89 9.46 17.57
CA LEU A 10 27.57 9.84 16.19
C LEU A 10 27.11 8.65 15.33
N LEU A 11 27.50 7.42 15.69
CA LEU A 11 27.06 6.18 15.03
C LEU A 11 25.66 5.74 15.46
N VAL A 12 25.24 6.09 16.68
CA VAL A 12 23.90 5.77 17.20
C VAL A 12 22.83 6.70 16.61
N SER A 13 23.17 7.93 16.23
CA SER A 13 22.21 8.87 15.61
C SER A 13 21.90 8.58 14.13
N MET A 14 22.68 7.73 13.46
CA MET A 14 22.38 7.26 12.10
C MET A 14 21.35 6.13 12.05
N GLN A 15 20.91 5.63 13.21
CA GLN A 15 19.96 4.54 13.26
C GLN A 15 18.53 5.10 13.18
N ILE A 16 17.90 4.77 12.06
CA ILE A 16 16.45 4.75 11.82
C ILE A 16 15.87 6.04 11.22
N VAL A 17 16.22 6.29 9.95
CA VAL A 17 15.23 6.82 9.01
C VAL A 17 14.45 5.62 8.46
N PHE A 18 13.47 5.12 9.22
CA PHE A 18 12.40 4.35 8.59
C PHE A 18 11.65 5.35 7.72
N ALA A 19 11.87 5.29 6.41
CA ALA A 19 11.11 6.02 5.42
C ALA A 19 9.66 5.49 5.45
N ALA A 20 8.91 5.86 6.48
CA ALA A 20 7.46 5.80 6.47
C ALA A 20 7.02 6.73 5.35
N ARG A 21 6.79 6.14 4.17
CA ARG A 21 6.34 6.87 3.01
C ARG A 21 4.90 7.32 3.27
N ALA A 22 4.62 8.58 3.00
CA ALA A 22 3.26 9.08 3.08
C ALA A 22 2.47 8.53 1.90
N LEU A 23 1.48 7.68 2.19
CA LEU A 23 0.50 7.24 1.20
C LEU A 23 -0.35 8.46 0.80
N PRO A 24 -0.55 8.71 -0.50
CA PRO A 24 -1.48 9.75 -0.93
C PRO A 24 -2.87 9.54 -0.34
N PRO A 25 -3.53 10.60 0.18
CA PRO A 25 -4.80 10.47 0.92
C PRO A 25 -5.99 10.06 0.04
N THR A 26 -5.82 10.07 -1.28
CA THR A 26 -6.84 9.74 -2.29
C THR A 26 -6.78 8.29 -2.76
N MET A 27 -5.99 7.44 -2.08
CA MET A 27 -5.88 6.04 -2.45
C MET A 27 -6.89 5.18 -1.72
N ASP A 28 -7.48 4.27 -2.47
CA ASP A 28 -8.30 3.19 -1.95
C ASP A 28 -7.43 1.97 -1.61
N ILE A 29 -7.91 1.08 -0.74
CA ILE A 29 -7.16 -0.10 -0.31
C ILE A 29 -7.87 -1.36 -0.78
N ALA A 30 -7.12 -2.29 -1.37
CA ALA A 30 -7.62 -3.58 -1.82
C ALA A 30 -6.56 -4.68 -1.70
N VAL A 31 -6.96 -5.93 -1.89
CA VAL A 31 -6.05 -7.07 -2.03
C VAL A 31 -5.79 -7.32 -3.52
N LEU A 32 -4.52 -7.43 -3.90
CA LEU A 32 -4.12 -7.82 -5.25
C LEU A 32 -4.29 -9.33 -5.40
N LYS A 33 -5.28 -9.79 -6.17
CA LYS A 33 -5.51 -11.23 -6.42
C LYS A 33 -4.65 -11.76 -7.56
N ALA A 34 -4.63 -11.01 -8.66
CA ALA A 34 -3.92 -11.38 -9.87
C ALA A 34 -3.50 -10.12 -10.63
N SER A 35 -2.51 -10.27 -11.49
CA SER A 35 -2.12 -9.25 -12.46
C SER A 35 -1.59 -9.94 -13.70
N GLN A 36 -2.08 -9.51 -14.87
CA GLN A 36 -1.66 -10.01 -16.16
C GLN A 36 -1.66 -8.85 -17.15
N GLY A 37 -0.53 -8.63 -17.85
CA GLY A 37 -0.42 -7.54 -18.81
C GLY A 37 -0.77 -6.18 -18.17
N LYS A 38 -1.76 -5.49 -18.75
CA LYS A 38 -2.25 -4.20 -18.25
C LYS A 38 -3.47 -4.33 -17.33
N GLU A 39 -3.80 -5.53 -16.88
CA GLU A 39 -4.96 -5.77 -16.03
C GLU A 39 -4.52 -6.21 -14.63
N VAL A 40 -5.32 -5.80 -13.64
CA VAL A 40 -5.19 -6.22 -12.25
C VAL A 40 -6.54 -6.64 -11.71
N VAL A 41 -6.55 -7.74 -10.96
CA VAL A 41 -7.73 -8.19 -10.24
C VAL A 41 -7.59 -7.74 -8.79
N LEU A 42 -8.48 -6.85 -8.37
CA LEU A 42 -8.53 -6.31 -7.02
C LEU A 42 -9.71 -6.94 -6.29
N SER A 43 -9.50 -7.25 -5.01
CA SER A 43 -10.51 -7.86 -4.16
C SER A 43 -10.69 -7.08 -2.87
N PRO A 44 -11.93 -6.91 -2.40
CA PRO A 44 -12.17 -6.44 -1.03
C PRO A 44 -11.94 -7.58 -0.02
N ASP A 45 -11.87 -8.82 -0.49
CA ASP A 45 -11.78 -10.03 0.32
C ASP A 45 -10.33 -10.34 0.69
N GLY A 46 -10.13 -10.56 1.98
CA GLY A 46 -8.85 -10.95 2.58
C GLY A 46 -8.79 -10.51 4.03
N PHE A 47 -9.18 -9.26 4.31
CA PHE A 47 -9.28 -8.74 5.67
C PHE A 47 -10.64 -8.11 5.93
N SER A 48 -11.32 -8.51 7.00
CA SER A 48 -12.67 -8.04 7.35
C SER A 48 -12.77 -6.52 7.57
N TRP A 49 -11.65 -5.86 7.84
CA TRP A 49 -11.57 -4.42 8.06
C TRP A 49 -11.47 -3.61 6.76
N LEU A 50 -11.25 -4.23 5.60
CA LEU A 50 -11.13 -3.50 4.33
C LEU A 50 -12.43 -2.83 3.89
N LYS A 51 -13.57 -3.34 4.33
CA LYS A 51 -14.90 -2.73 4.08
C LYS A 51 -14.99 -1.25 4.47
N PHE A 52 -14.20 -0.81 5.46
CA PHE A 52 -14.15 0.59 5.90
C PHE A 52 -13.39 1.51 4.94
N PHE A 53 -12.58 0.94 4.05
CA PHE A 53 -11.75 1.67 3.08
C PHE A 53 -12.26 1.50 1.65
N THR A 54 -13.00 0.43 1.34
CA THR A 54 -13.59 0.25 0.02
C THR A 54 -14.89 1.03 -0.17
N LEU A 55 -15.55 1.51 0.89
CA LEU A 55 -16.74 2.39 0.83
C LEU A 55 -17.77 2.01 -0.26
N GLY A 56 -17.92 0.70 -0.55
CA GLY A 56 -18.82 0.18 -1.58
C GLY A 56 -18.34 0.25 -3.04
N TRP A 57 -17.20 0.88 -3.36
CA TRP A 57 -16.68 0.89 -4.75
C TRP A 57 -16.13 -0.48 -5.17
N LEU A 58 -15.73 -1.30 -4.20
CA LEU A 58 -15.25 -2.66 -4.38
C LEU A 58 -16.01 -3.59 -3.41
N ASP A 59 -17.02 -4.25 -3.94
CA ASP A 59 -17.92 -5.19 -3.25
C ASP A 59 -17.55 -6.65 -3.50
N ARG A 60 -16.93 -6.93 -4.64
CA ARG A 60 -16.42 -8.24 -5.05
C ARG A 60 -15.09 -8.11 -5.77
N SER A 61 -14.42 -9.25 -5.96
CA SER A 61 -13.23 -9.30 -6.81
C SER A 61 -13.57 -8.82 -8.23
N LYS A 62 -12.86 -7.80 -8.71
CA LYS A 62 -13.11 -7.17 -10.00
C LYS A 62 -11.80 -6.86 -10.71
N GLU A 63 -11.83 -7.01 -12.02
CA GLU A 63 -10.74 -6.65 -12.91
C GLU A 63 -10.77 -5.16 -13.25
N PHE A 64 -9.59 -4.56 -13.26
CA PHE A 64 -9.36 -3.17 -13.62
C PHE A 64 -8.22 -3.09 -14.61
N GLU A 65 -8.41 -2.29 -15.65
CA GLU A 65 -7.35 -1.93 -16.58
C GLU A 65 -6.45 -0.85 -15.96
N MET A 66 -5.15 -0.98 -16.16
CA MET A 66 -4.13 -0.04 -15.76
C MET A 66 -3.86 0.96 -16.87
N SER A 67 -3.69 2.23 -16.50
CA SER A 67 -3.25 3.25 -17.45
C SER A 67 -1.88 2.92 -18.04
N THR A 68 -1.61 3.39 -19.26
CA THR A 68 -0.31 3.18 -19.92
C THR A 68 0.88 3.73 -19.11
N ALA A 69 0.67 4.76 -18.30
CA ALA A 69 1.69 5.38 -17.46
C ALA A 69 1.53 5.01 -15.97
N VAL A 70 0.99 3.82 -15.66
CA VAL A 70 0.76 3.38 -14.29
C VAL A 70 2.04 3.41 -13.47
N LYS A 71 1.96 4.05 -12.29
CA LYS A 71 3.05 4.11 -11.33
C LYS A 71 2.90 2.99 -10.34
N VAL A 72 3.84 2.05 -10.31
CA VAL A 72 3.83 0.97 -9.31
C VAL A 72 4.99 1.16 -8.35
N ARG A 73 4.69 1.21 -7.05
CA ARG A 73 5.69 1.28 -5.97
C ARG A 73 5.69 0.01 -5.14
N ASP A 74 6.87 -0.55 -4.92
CA ASP A 74 7.04 -1.69 -4.01
C ASP A 74 7.07 -1.28 -2.53
N GLU A 75 7.21 -2.24 -1.65
CA GLU A 75 7.28 -2.07 -0.19
C GLU A 75 8.47 -1.19 0.26
N SER A 76 9.53 -1.10 -0.55
CA SER A 76 10.71 -0.26 -0.29
C SER A 76 10.60 1.12 -0.93
N ASN A 77 9.40 1.53 -1.36
CA ASN A 77 9.13 2.80 -2.04
C ASN A 77 9.86 2.95 -3.39
N ARG A 78 10.28 1.85 -4.01
CA ARG A 78 10.94 1.86 -5.32
C ARG A 78 9.91 1.73 -6.41
N PHE A 79 10.12 2.43 -7.52
CA PHE A 79 9.32 2.23 -8.72
C PHE A 79 9.65 0.88 -9.35
N ILE A 80 8.62 0.08 -9.61
CA ILE A 80 8.72 -1.19 -10.33
C ILE A 80 7.82 -1.16 -11.56
N THR A 81 8.08 -2.04 -12.51
CA THR A 81 7.21 -2.21 -13.67
C THR A 81 5.95 -2.97 -13.28
N TYR A 82 4.82 -2.67 -13.93
CA TYR A 82 3.56 -3.38 -13.67
C TYR A 82 3.67 -4.88 -13.93
N GLY A 83 4.56 -5.32 -14.84
CA GLY A 83 4.82 -6.75 -15.08
C GLY A 83 5.37 -7.51 -13.87
N ARG A 84 5.88 -6.81 -12.84
CA ARG A 84 6.31 -7.43 -11.57
C ARG A 84 5.19 -7.54 -10.54
N LEU A 85 3.99 -6.98 -10.78
CA LEU A 85 2.86 -7.07 -9.85
C LEU A 85 2.43 -8.51 -9.57
N SER A 86 2.59 -9.41 -10.54
CA SER A 86 2.31 -10.85 -10.39
C SER A 86 3.10 -11.49 -9.25
N GLN A 87 4.26 -10.95 -8.89
CA GLN A 87 5.09 -11.42 -7.77
C GLN A 87 4.54 -10.99 -6.40
N HIS A 88 3.53 -10.11 -6.38
CA HIS A 88 2.93 -9.52 -5.18
C HIS A 88 1.47 -9.94 -4.99
N GLN A 89 1.05 -11.04 -5.60
CA GLN A 89 -0.29 -11.60 -5.40
C GLN A 89 -0.55 -11.94 -3.92
N GLY A 90 -1.78 -11.72 -3.49
CA GLY A 90 -2.22 -11.84 -2.10
C GLY A 90 -1.81 -10.66 -1.21
N LYS A 91 -0.95 -9.74 -1.68
CA LYS A 91 -0.56 -8.57 -0.90
C LYS A 91 -1.65 -7.50 -0.90
N LEU A 92 -1.62 -6.70 0.16
CA LEU A 92 -2.44 -5.52 0.26
C LEU A 92 -1.82 -4.40 -0.57
N VAL A 93 -2.65 -3.73 -1.35
CA VAL A 93 -2.25 -2.62 -2.22
C VAL A 93 -3.12 -1.40 -1.94
N ALA A 94 -2.49 -0.23 -1.98
CA ALA A 94 -3.20 1.03 -2.13
C ALA A 94 -3.23 1.40 -3.60
N VAL A 95 -4.40 1.73 -4.12
CA VAL A 95 -4.63 2.01 -5.53
C VAL A 95 -5.26 3.37 -5.71
N LYS A 96 -4.85 4.06 -6.77
CA LYS A 96 -5.49 5.28 -7.24
C LYS A 96 -6.10 5.02 -8.61
N ARG A 97 -7.36 5.44 -8.74
CA ARG A 97 -8.08 5.42 -10.01
C ARG A 97 -8.12 6.81 -10.61
N ASP A 98 -8.05 6.88 -11.93
CA ASP A 98 -8.29 8.10 -12.67
C ASP A 98 -9.81 8.33 -12.89
N PRO A 99 -10.22 9.47 -13.46
CA PRO A 99 -11.64 9.75 -13.72
C PRO A 99 -12.32 8.76 -14.70
N TYR A 100 -11.54 8.02 -15.49
CA TYR A 100 -12.03 6.99 -16.41
C TYR A 100 -12.03 5.60 -15.76
N ASN A 101 -11.76 5.53 -14.45
CA ASN A 101 -11.71 4.32 -13.64
C ASN A 101 -10.53 3.38 -14.00
N TYR A 102 -9.51 3.86 -14.71
CA TYR A 102 -8.24 3.15 -14.89
C TYR A 102 -7.37 3.29 -13.66
N ILE A 103 -6.62 2.25 -13.34
CA ILE A 103 -5.62 2.29 -12.27
C ILE A 103 -4.39 3.04 -12.77
N ASN A 104 -4.11 4.21 -12.18
CA ASN A 104 -2.96 5.03 -12.57
C ASN A 104 -1.81 4.98 -11.56
N GLU A 105 -2.06 4.52 -10.33
CA GLU A 105 -1.04 4.35 -9.32
C GLU A 105 -1.35 3.18 -8.38
N ILE A 106 -0.34 2.36 -8.08
CA ILE A 106 -0.42 1.18 -7.20
C ILE A 106 0.76 1.21 -6.24
N TRP A 107 0.49 1.06 -4.95
CA TRP A 107 1.48 0.98 -3.90
C TRP A 107 1.31 -0.35 -3.17
N ILE A 108 2.31 -1.22 -3.23
CA ILE A 108 2.31 -2.49 -2.49
C ILE A 108 2.63 -2.20 -1.04
N LEU A 109 1.69 -2.47 -0.15
CA LEU A 109 1.78 -2.08 1.25
C LEU A 109 2.66 -3.06 2.04
N THR A 110 3.52 -2.50 2.88
CA THR A 110 4.30 -3.22 3.87
C THR A 110 3.40 -3.81 4.95
N ASP A 111 3.92 -4.79 5.71
CA ASP A 111 3.21 -5.33 6.87
C ASP A 111 2.93 -4.27 7.94
N ARG A 112 3.82 -3.29 8.09
CA ARG A 112 3.64 -2.16 9.01
C ARG A 112 2.48 -1.27 8.58
N GLU A 113 2.44 -0.87 7.30
CA GLU A 113 1.35 -0.07 6.74
C GLU A 113 0.01 -0.81 6.87
N ARG A 114 0.00 -2.13 6.62
CA ARG A 114 -1.18 -2.97 6.84
C ARG A 114 -1.70 -2.89 8.27
N GLU A 115 -0.82 -3.03 9.26
CA GLU A 115 -1.23 -2.97 10.67
C GLU A 115 -1.70 -1.55 11.05
N GLN A 116 -1.09 -0.49 10.51
CA GLN A 116 -1.58 0.88 10.71
C GLN A 116 -3.02 1.05 10.21
N PHE A 117 -3.34 0.58 9.00
CA PHE A 117 -4.71 0.63 8.48
C PHE A 117 -5.69 -0.22 9.28
N ARG A 118 -5.24 -1.38 9.78
CA ARG A 118 -6.05 -2.19 10.69
C ARG A 118 -6.40 -1.44 11.97
N GLN A 119 -5.45 -0.72 12.56
CA GLN A 119 -5.70 0.07 13.76
C GLN A 119 -6.63 1.25 13.48
N ILE A 120 -6.47 1.93 12.34
CA ILE A 120 -7.40 2.99 11.89
C ILE A 120 -8.82 2.42 11.72
N ALA A 121 -8.96 1.25 11.11
CA ALA A 121 -10.27 0.60 10.97
C ALA A 121 -10.90 0.25 12.32
N LYS A 122 -10.12 -0.27 13.28
CA LYS A 122 -10.61 -0.53 14.65
C LYS A 122 -11.11 0.75 15.32
N GLN A 123 -10.37 1.85 15.17
CA GLN A 123 -10.76 3.14 15.73
C GLN A 123 -12.03 3.69 15.10
N ARG A 124 -12.19 3.54 13.77
CA ARG A 124 -13.43 3.89 13.07
C ARG A 124 -14.61 3.06 13.57
N GLU A 125 -14.43 1.74 13.72
CA GLU A 125 -15.48 0.86 14.24
C GLU A 125 -15.92 1.27 15.65
N ALA A 126 -14.98 1.64 16.52
CA ALA A 126 -15.29 2.09 17.88
C ALA A 126 -16.08 3.42 17.92
N ASN A 127 -15.80 4.34 16.98
CA ASN A 127 -16.51 5.63 16.90
C ASN A 127 -17.91 5.53 16.28
N HIS A 128 -18.23 4.41 15.62
CA HIS A 128 -19.52 4.16 14.99
C HIS A 128 -20.44 3.25 15.83
N LYS A 129 -20.01 2.84 17.03
CA LYS A 129 -20.82 2.15 18.04
C LYS A 129 -21.32 3.13 19.09
#